data_AF-M3YTV0-F1
#
_entry.id   AF-M3YTV0-F1
#
_cell.length_a   1.000
_cell.length_b   1.000
_cell.length_c   1.000
_cell.angle_alpha   90.00
_cell.angle_beta   90.00
_cell.angle_gamma   90.00
#
_symmetry.space_group_name_H-M   'P 1'
#
loop_
_entity.id
_entity.type
_entity.pdbx_description
1 polymer ?
#
loop_
_entity_poly.entity_id
_entity_poly.type
_entity_poly.pdbx_seq_one_letter_code
_entity_poly.pdbx_strand_id
1 'polypeptide(L)'
;MVQHFKVTIFGDRRPVYDGKRSLYTANPLPVATTGVDLDVTLPGEGGKDRPFKVSIKFVSRVSWHLLHEVLTGRTLPEPLELDKPISTNPVHAVDVVLRHLPSMKYTPVGRSFFSAPEGYDHPLGGGREVWFGFHQSVRPAMWKMMLNIDGKGAKTTFCLG
;
A
#
# COMPACT_ATOMS: atom_id res chain seq x y z
N MET A 1 14.83 -10.93 12.06
CA MET A 1 14.62 -9.64 12.77
C MET A 1 13.17 -9.14 12.78
N VAL A 2 12.36 -9.32 11.72
CA VAL A 2 10.91 -8.97 11.73
C VAL A 2 10.08 -9.81 12.74
N GLN A 3 10.56 -10.99 13.13
CA GLN A 3 9.88 -11.89 14.08
C GLN A 3 9.76 -11.32 15.50
N HIS A 4 10.68 -10.47 15.95
CA HIS A 4 10.68 -9.97 17.34
C HIS A 4 9.49 -9.03 17.62
N PHE A 5 9.13 -8.17 16.65
CA PHE A 5 7.99 -7.25 16.77
C PHE A 5 6.63 -7.92 16.50
N LYS A 6 6.65 -9.09 15.86
CA LYS A 6 5.43 -9.87 15.63
C LYS A 6 4.76 -10.24 16.95
N VAL A 7 5.53 -10.61 17.98
CA VAL A 7 4.96 -11.10 19.25
C VAL A 7 4.43 -9.96 20.12
N THR A 8 5.12 -8.82 20.18
CA THR A 8 4.79 -7.73 21.12
C THR A 8 3.74 -6.75 20.62
N ILE A 9 3.74 -6.39 19.33
CA ILE A 9 2.88 -5.33 18.80
C ILE A 9 1.81 -5.88 17.87
N PHE A 10 2.20 -6.71 16.90
CA PHE A 10 1.27 -7.12 15.85
C PHE A 10 0.43 -8.34 16.24
N GLY A 11 0.98 -9.28 17.02
CA GLY A 11 0.34 -10.57 17.30
C GLY A 11 -0.01 -11.30 16.00
N ASP A 12 -1.27 -11.71 15.87
CA ASP A 12 -1.81 -12.32 14.64
C ASP A 12 -2.34 -11.31 13.61
N ARG A 13 -2.24 -10.01 13.91
CA ARG A 13 -2.70 -8.96 12.98
C ARG A 13 -1.80 -8.90 11.77
N ARG A 14 -2.40 -8.66 10.61
CA ARG A 14 -1.71 -8.46 9.34
C ARG A 14 -1.85 -6.99 8.93
N PRO A 15 -0.93 -6.12 9.38
CA PRO A 15 -0.98 -4.72 8.98
C PRO A 15 -0.75 -4.59 7.48
N VAL A 16 -1.41 -3.60 6.87
CA VAL A 16 -1.13 -3.18 5.50
C VAL A 16 -0.55 -1.77 5.51
N TYR A 17 0.32 -1.48 4.56
CA TYR A 17 1.10 -0.24 4.53
C TYR A 17 1.12 0.35 3.12
N ASP A 18 1.02 1.68 3.04
CA ASP A 18 1.01 2.45 1.80
C ASP A 18 2.39 2.67 1.17
N GLY A 19 3.46 2.20 1.83
CA GLY A 19 4.85 2.44 1.40
C GLY A 19 5.41 3.80 1.85
N LYS A 20 4.65 4.60 2.60
CA LYS A 20 5.03 5.94 3.04
C LYS A 20 4.81 6.17 4.54
N ARG A 21 3.58 6.40 4.98
CA ARG A 21 3.30 6.80 6.37
C ARG A 21 2.03 6.20 6.97
N SER A 22 1.22 5.54 6.16
CA SER A 22 -0.12 5.08 6.58
C SER A 22 -0.10 3.57 6.74
N LEU A 23 -0.32 3.11 7.96
CA LEU A 23 -0.42 1.70 8.32
C LEU A 23 -1.81 1.41 8.87
N TYR A 24 -2.48 0.40 8.32
CA TYR A 24 -3.84 0.01 8.72
C TYR A 24 -3.83 -1.38 9.32
N THR A 25 -4.71 -1.58 10.30
CA THR A 25 -4.96 -2.87 10.94
C THR A 25 -6.46 -3.07 11.09
N ALA A 26 -6.92 -4.32 10.95
CA ALA A 26 -8.34 -4.64 11.13
C ALA A 26 -8.79 -4.48 12.59
N ASN A 27 -7.89 -4.77 13.54
CA ASN A 27 -8.11 -4.66 14.98
C ASN A 27 -7.06 -3.73 15.60
N PRO A 28 -7.42 -2.93 16.63
CA PRO A 28 -6.49 -2.03 17.29
C PRO A 28 -5.20 -2.72 17.73
N LEU A 29 -4.07 -2.05 17.53
CA LEU A 29 -2.78 -2.47 18.06
C LEU A 29 -2.70 -2.13 19.56
N PRO A 30 -2.04 -2.96 20.38
CA PRO A 30 -1.85 -2.72 21.81
C PRO A 30 -0.74 -1.67 22.06
N VAL A 31 -0.88 -0.48 21.48
CA VAL A 31 0.06 0.64 21.63
C VAL A 31 -0.56 1.75 22.44
N ALA A 32 0.27 2.41 23.27
CA ALA A 32 -0.13 3.59 24.01
C ALA A 32 -0.55 4.73 23.07
N THR A 33 -1.34 5.68 23.57
CA THR A 33 -1.79 6.86 22.81
C THR A 33 -0.63 7.72 22.29
N THR A 34 0.49 7.75 23.01
CA THR A 34 1.73 8.44 22.60
C THR A 34 2.48 7.74 21.45
N GLY A 35 2.09 6.50 21.14
CA GLY A 35 2.76 5.63 20.17
C GLY A 35 3.91 4.82 20.76
N VAL A 36 4.64 4.15 19.88
CA VAL A 36 5.83 3.34 20.19
C VAL A 36 6.92 3.59 19.16
N ASP A 37 8.17 3.65 19.62
CA ASP A 37 9.35 3.70 18.76
C ASP A 37 9.99 2.31 18.67
N LEU A 38 10.40 1.94 17.46
CA LEU A 38 10.95 0.64 17.13
C LEU A 38 12.29 0.82 16.41
N ASP A 39 13.31 0.12 16.90
CA ASP A 39 14.59 0.01 16.21
C ASP A 39 14.52 -1.20 15.26
N VAL A 40 14.50 -0.94 13.96
CA VAL A 40 14.42 -1.95 12.90
C VAL A 40 15.74 -1.95 12.15
N THR A 41 16.38 -3.11 12.02
CA THR A 41 17.57 -3.24 11.17
C THR A 41 17.24 -4.08 9.95
N LEU A 42 17.55 -3.54 8.78
CA LEU A 42 17.36 -4.20 7.49
C LEU A 42 18.73 -4.58 6.91
N PRO A 43 18.84 -5.72 6.21
CA PRO A 43 20.08 -6.07 5.52
C PRO A 43 20.38 -5.03 4.43
N GLY A 44 21.58 -4.48 4.44
CA GLY A 44 22.04 -3.56 3.41
C GLY A 44 22.81 -4.23 2.28
N GLU A 45 23.02 -3.47 1.20
CA GLU A 45 23.89 -3.90 0.11
C GLU A 45 25.33 -4.00 0.60
N GLY A 46 26.05 -5.05 0.18
CA GLY A 46 27.43 -5.30 0.63
C GLY A 46 27.55 -5.84 2.07
N GLY A 47 26.48 -6.43 2.62
CA GLY A 47 26.54 -7.13 3.92
C GLY A 47 26.58 -6.24 5.15
N LYS A 48 26.38 -4.92 4.98
CA LYS A 48 26.27 -3.98 6.10
C LYS A 48 24.82 -3.79 6.49
N ASP A 49 24.50 -4.06 7.75
CA ASP A 49 23.20 -3.81 8.33
C ASP A 49 22.85 -2.30 8.34
N ARG A 50 21.60 -1.98 8.01
CA ARG A 50 21.06 -0.62 7.98
C ARG A 50 20.05 -0.45 9.11
N PRO A 51 20.37 0.29 10.18
CA PRO A 51 19.44 0.56 11.27
C PRO A 51 18.46 1.69 10.89
N PHE A 52 17.21 1.55 11.33
CA PHE A 52 16.12 2.50 11.16
C PHE A 52 15.38 2.68 12.49
N LYS A 53 14.97 3.91 12.77
CA LYS A 53 14.02 4.21 13.85
C LYS A 53 12.64 4.43 13.26
N VAL A 54 11.66 3.65 13.71
CA VAL A 54 10.29 3.66 13.20
C VAL A 54 9.33 3.97 14.34
N SER A 55 8.58 5.07 14.23
CA SER A 55 7.55 5.43 15.19
C SER A 55 6.16 5.02 14.68
N ILE A 56 5.40 4.30 15.48
CA ILE A 56 4.00 3.95 15.20
C ILE A 56 3.11 4.74 16.16
N LYS A 57 2.24 5.60 15.61
CA LYS A 57 1.30 6.42 16.38
C LYS A 57 -0.12 6.18 15.88
N PHE A 58 -1.05 6.02 16.80
CA PHE A 58 -2.47 5.95 16.44
C PHE A 58 -2.95 7.33 15.97
N VAL A 59 -3.57 7.38 14.79
CA VAL A 59 -4.10 8.62 14.20
C VAL A 59 -5.62 8.66 14.33
N SER A 60 -6.33 7.68 13.77
CA SER A 60 -7.78 7.62 13.84
C SER A 60 -8.32 6.23 13.50
N ARG A 61 -9.63 6.03 13.74
CA ARG A 61 -10.38 4.89 13.20
C ARG A 61 -10.99 5.29 11.86
N VAL A 62 -10.81 4.46 10.85
CA VAL A 62 -11.50 4.61 9.56
C VAL A 62 -12.94 4.10 9.70
N SER A 63 -13.91 4.93 9.33
CA SER A 63 -15.34 4.58 9.44
C SER A 63 -15.84 3.84 8.19
N TRP A 64 -16.16 2.56 8.36
CA TRP A 64 -16.86 1.78 7.32
C TRP A 64 -18.32 2.22 7.13
N HIS A 65 -18.92 2.82 8.16
CA HIS A 65 -20.25 3.39 8.06
C HIS A 65 -20.26 4.58 7.08
N LEU A 66 -19.27 5.47 7.19
CA LEU A 66 -19.09 6.58 6.26
C LEU A 66 -18.89 6.07 4.82
N LEU A 67 -18.12 5.00 4.63
CA LEU A 67 -17.98 4.38 3.31
C LEU A 67 -19.34 3.93 2.75
N HIS A 68 -20.15 3.28 3.57
CA HIS A 68 -21.47 2.82 3.17
C HIS A 68 -22.40 3.99 2.82
N GLU A 69 -22.37 5.09 3.56
CA GLU A 69 -23.15 6.29 3.24
C GLU A 69 -22.75 6.90 1.90
N VAL A 70 -21.44 6.98 1.62
CA VAL A 70 -20.92 7.44 0.31
C VAL A 70 -21.37 6.51 -0.82
N LEU A 71 -21.30 5.19 -0.62
CA LEU A 71 -21.71 4.20 -1.62
C LEU A 71 -23.21 4.20 -1.91
N THR A 72 -24.02 4.55 -0.92
CA THR A 72 -25.49 4.61 -1.05
C THR A 72 -26.00 5.99 -1.45
N GLY A 73 -25.11 6.96 -1.69
CA GLY A 73 -25.46 8.33 -2.06
C GLY A 73 -26.15 9.13 -0.94
N ARG A 74 -26.06 8.67 0.32
CA ARG A 74 -26.64 9.35 1.49
C ARG A 74 -25.79 10.53 1.95
N THR A 75 -24.49 10.46 1.68
CA THR A 75 -23.52 11.53 1.97
C THR A 75 -22.72 11.77 0.70
N LEU A 76 -22.58 13.03 0.29
CA LEU A 76 -21.62 13.38 -0.76
C LEU A 76 -20.22 13.10 -0.23
N PRO A 77 -19.24 12.73 -1.07
CA PRO A 77 -17.85 12.73 -0.65
C PRO A 77 -17.56 14.11 -0.05
N GLU A 78 -17.21 14.17 1.24
CA GLU A 78 -16.76 15.43 1.83
C GLU A 78 -15.68 15.97 0.87
N PRO A 79 -15.75 17.26 0.45
CA PRO A 79 -14.62 17.91 -0.19
C PRO A 79 -13.39 17.56 0.63
N LEU A 80 -12.26 17.27 -0.03
CA LEU A 80 -11.02 16.92 0.66
C LEU A 80 -10.75 18.01 1.70
N GLU A 81 -11.15 17.77 2.96
CA GLU A 81 -10.88 18.70 4.04
C GLU A 81 -9.38 18.67 4.17
N LEU A 82 -8.73 19.76 3.76
CA LEU A 82 -7.28 19.81 3.64
C LEU A 82 -6.61 19.50 4.99
N ASP A 83 -7.34 19.73 6.08
CA ASP A 83 -6.94 19.46 7.46
C ASP A 83 -7.04 17.97 7.85
N LYS A 84 -7.93 17.19 7.24
CA LYS A 84 -8.06 15.76 7.51
C LYS A 84 -7.01 14.98 6.69
N PRO A 85 -6.16 14.16 7.34
CA PRO A 85 -5.22 13.32 6.61
C PRO A 85 -5.97 12.37 5.67
N ILE A 86 -5.50 12.24 4.42
CA ILE A 86 -6.05 11.28 3.44
C ILE A 86 -6.10 9.84 3.99
N SER A 87 -5.22 9.52 4.96
CA SER A 87 -5.19 8.23 5.64
C SER A 87 -6.49 7.89 6.39
N THR A 88 -7.32 8.89 6.69
CA THR A 88 -8.61 8.73 7.37
C THR A 88 -9.76 8.40 6.41
N ASN A 89 -9.55 8.58 5.10
CA ASN A 89 -10.56 8.32 4.08
C ASN A 89 -10.74 6.80 3.88
N PRO A 90 -11.96 6.25 4.01
CA PRO A 90 -12.17 4.81 3.86
C PRO A 90 -11.90 4.28 2.45
N VAL A 91 -12.13 5.08 1.39
CA VAL A 91 -11.78 4.68 0.02
C VAL A 91 -10.26 4.52 -0.13
N HIS A 92 -9.49 5.41 0.50
CA HIS A 92 -8.03 5.31 0.50
C HIS A 92 -7.54 4.08 1.28
N ALA A 93 -8.14 3.79 2.44
CA ALA A 93 -7.81 2.58 3.20
C ALA A 93 -8.05 1.30 2.39
N VAL A 94 -9.15 1.21 1.63
CA VAL A 94 -9.42 0.07 0.73
C VAL A 94 -8.36 -0.04 -0.37
N ASP A 95 -7.96 1.08 -0.98
CA ASP A 95 -6.89 1.08 -2.00
C ASP A 95 -5.56 0.57 -1.42
N VAL A 96 -5.17 1.01 -0.22
CA VAL A 96 -3.95 0.53 0.45
C VAL A 96 -4.04 -0.97 0.75
N VAL A 97 -5.17 -1.46 1.27
CA VAL A 97 -5.39 -2.90 1.53
C VAL A 97 -5.18 -3.72 0.27
N LEU A 98 -5.82 -3.33 -0.84
CA LEU A 98 -5.77 -4.09 -2.09
C LEU A 98 -4.43 -3.97 -2.83
N ARG A 99 -3.67 -2.90 -2.58
CA ARG A 99 -2.34 -2.69 -3.18
C ARG A 99 -1.20 -3.30 -2.38
N HIS A 100 -1.40 -3.57 -1.09
CA HIS A 100 -0.30 -3.97 -0.21
C HIS A 100 0.48 -5.19 -0.72
N LEU A 101 -0.23 -6.27 -1.09
CA LEU A 101 0.43 -7.49 -1.54
C LEU A 101 1.08 -7.33 -2.94
N PRO A 102 0.40 -6.78 -3.97
CA PRO A 102 1.04 -6.49 -5.25
C PRO A 102 2.29 -5.60 -5.13
N SER A 103 2.27 -4.59 -4.26
CA SER A 103 3.44 -3.71 -4.03
C SER A 103 4.65 -4.42 -3.43
N MET A 104 4.46 -5.57 -2.77
CA MET A 104 5.56 -6.40 -2.26
C MET A 104 6.04 -7.46 -3.25
N LYS A 105 5.22 -7.80 -4.25
CA LYS A 105 5.51 -8.86 -5.24
C LYS A 105 6.01 -8.34 -6.58
N TYR A 106 5.57 -7.15 -6.96
CA TYR A 106 5.82 -6.55 -8.26
C TYR A 106 6.45 -5.17 -8.08
N THR A 107 6.98 -4.61 -9.16
CA THR A 107 7.48 -3.23 -9.18
C THR A 107 6.31 -2.28 -9.39
N PRO A 108 5.94 -1.45 -8.39
CA PRO A 108 4.86 -0.49 -8.52
C PRO A 108 5.33 0.74 -9.32
N VAL A 109 4.60 1.11 -10.37
CA VAL A 109 4.76 2.39 -11.07
C VAL A 109 3.40 3.07 -11.19
N GLY A 110 3.23 4.15 -10.43
CA GLY A 110 1.95 4.86 -10.31
C GLY A 110 0.85 3.95 -9.82
N ARG A 111 -0.16 3.71 -10.68
CA ARG A 111 -1.28 2.80 -10.37
C ARG A 111 -1.13 1.38 -10.92
N SER A 112 0.00 1.06 -11.53
CA SER A 112 0.23 -0.21 -12.18
C SER A 112 1.35 -1.01 -11.49
N PHE A 113 1.34 -2.31 -11.70
CA PHE A 113 2.30 -3.26 -11.15
C PHE A 113 2.95 -4.05 -12.28
N PHE A 114 4.28 -4.16 -12.27
CA PHE A 114 5.06 -4.76 -13.35
C PHE A 114 5.99 -5.86 -12.82
N SER A 115 6.22 -6.88 -13.65
CA SER A 115 7.22 -7.92 -13.39
C SER A 115 8.21 -7.99 -14.55
N ALA A 116 9.44 -8.40 -14.24
CA ALA A 116 10.41 -8.77 -15.26
C ALA A 116 9.81 -9.84 -16.19
N PRO A 117 10.12 -9.81 -17.49
CA PRO A 117 9.71 -10.87 -18.40
C PRO A 117 10.25 -12.23 -17.94
N GLU A 118 9.40 -13.26 -17.92
CA GLU A 118 9.82 -14.63 -17.63
C GLU A 118 9.94 -15.43 -18.93
N GLY A 119 11.17 -15.79 -19.31
CA GLY A 119 11.45 -16.69 -20.43
C GLY A 119 11.43 -16.06 -21.83
N TYR A 120 11.22 -14.73 -21.95
CA TYR A 120 11.27 -14.00 -23.21
C TYR A 120 11.70 -12.56 -22.99
N ASP A 121 12.72 -12.08 -23.70
CA ASP A 121 13.16 -10.69 -23.59
C ASP A 121 12.48 -9.81 -24.64
N HIS A 122 12.13 -8.58 -24.25
CA HIS A 122 11.63 -7.55 -25.17
C HIS A 122 12.62 -6.37 -25.21
N PRO A 123 13.83 -6.56 -25.77
CA PRO A 123 14.86 -5.54 -25.77
C PRO A 123 14.45 -4.37 -26.65
N LEU A 124 14.67 -3.15 -26.14
CA LEU A 124 14.55 -1.90 -26.90
C LEU A 124 15.92 -1.32 -27.31
N GLY A 125 17.01 -1.95 -26.87
CA GLY A 125 18.38 -1.48 -27.08
C GLY A 125 18.82 -0.38 -26.10
N GLY A 126 20.13 -0.29 -25.88
CA GLY A 126 20.75 0.66 -24.94
C GLY A 126 20.43 0.36 -23.48
N GLY A 127 20.46 -0.93 -23.09
CA GLY A 127 20.18 -1.36 -21.72
C GLY A 127 18.73 -1.16 -21.29
N ARG A 128 17.77 -1.25 -22.20
CA ARG A 128 16.34 -1.04 -21.92
C ARG A 128 15.51 -2.20 -22.44
N GLU A 129 14.46 -2.52 -21.70
CA GLU A 129 13.50 -3.56 -22.04
C GLU A 129 12.08 -3.18 -21.65
N VAL A 130 11.10 -3.87 -22.24
CA VAL A 130 9.68 -3.69 -21.93
C VAL A 130 9.26 -4.67 -20.85
N TRP A 131 8.66 -4.16 -19.78
CA TRP A 131 7.97 -4.98 -18.79
C TRP A 131 6.47 -4.88 -18.98
N PHE A 132 5.80 -6.01 -18.77
CA PHE A 132 4.35 -6.12 -18.80
C PHE A 132 3.81 -6.12 -17.38
N GLY A 133 2.58 -5.65 -17.24
CA GLY A 133 1.96 -5.50 -15.95
C GLY A 133 0.45 -5.36 -16.04
N PHE A 134 -0.14 -4.89 -14.96
CA PHE A 134 -1.56 -4.55 -14.91
C PHE A 134 -1.79 -3.25 -14.16
N HIS A 135 -2.76 -2.47 -14.63
CA HIS A 135 -3.28 -1.33 -13.89
C HIS A 135 -4.32 -1.80 -12.87
N GLN A 136 -4.25 -1.28 -11.65
CA GLN A 136 -5.21 -1.55 -10.59
C GLN A 136 -5.74 -0.24 -9.99
N SER A 137 -7.05 -0.06 -9.93
CA SER A 137 -7.65 1.05 -9.18
C SER A 137 -8.91 0.64 -8.47
N VAL A 138 -9.11 1.20 -7.28
CA VAL A 138 -10.34 1.07 -6.52
C VAL A 138 -11.19 2.30 -6.76
N ARG A 139 -12.48 2.12 -7.03
CA ARG A 139 -13.43 3.23 -7.25
C ARG A 139 -14.74 2.97 -6.51
N PRO A 140 -15.32 3.99 -5.85
CA PRO A 140 -16.72 3.88 -5.44
C PRO A 140 -17.60 3.83 -6.70
N ALA A 141 -18.55 2.91 -6.71
CA ALA A 141 -19.65 2.86 -7.66
C ALA A 141 -20.97 2.82 -6.88
N MET A 142 -22.09 2.92 -7.58
CA MET A 142 -23.40 2.82 -6.93
C MET A 142 -23.47 1.51 -6.13
N TRP A 143 -23.73 1.61 -4.83
CA TRP A 143 -23.88 0.52 -3.86
C TRP A 143 -22.62 -0.23 -3.43
N LYS A 144 -21.55 -0.26 -4.23
CA LYS A 144 -20.36 -1.09 -3.94
C LYS A 144 -19.06 -0.43 -4.39
N MET A 145 -17.97 -0.81 -3.72
CA MET A 145 -16.61 -0.56 -4.23
C MET A 145 -16.32 -1.47 -5.42
N MET A 146 -15.71 -0.92 -6.45
CA MET A 146 -15.31 -1.64 -7.65
C MET A 146 -13.78 -1.67 -7.75
N LEU A 147 -13.26 -2.86 -8.04
CA LEU A 147 -11.86 -3.06 -8.40
C LEU A 147 -11.75 -3.08 -9.92
N ASN A 148 -11.12 -2.06 -10.49
CA ASN A 148 -10.84 -1.98 -11.92
C ASN A 148 -9.43 -2.52 -12.20
N ILE A 149 -9.34 -3.56 -13.04
CA ILE A 149 -8.10 -4.22 -13.44
C ILE A 149 -8.00 -4.18 -14.97
N ASP A 150 -6.88 -3.72 -15.50
CA ASP A 150 -6.54 -3.81 -16.93
C ASP A 150 -5.13 -4.37 -17.11
N GLY A 151 -5.04 -5.60 -17.62
CA GLY A 151 -3.77 -6.28 -17.91
C GLY A 151 -3.30 -6.15 -19.36
N LYS A 152 -4.10 -5.56 -20.26
CA LYS A 152 -3.75 -5.45 -21.68
C LYS A 152 -3.00 -4.14 -21.99
N GLY A 153 -3.28 -3.08 -21.21
CA GLY A 153 -2.74 -1.74 -21.45
C GLY A 153 -1.43 -1.41 -20.72
N ALA A 154 -1.06 -2.11 -19.65
CA ALA A 154 0.07 -1.72 -18.83
C ALA A 154 1.40 -2.33 -19.36
N LYS A 155 2.16 -1.49 -20.06
CA LYS A 155 3.55 -1.76 -20.44
C LYS A 155 4.38 -0.53 -20.14
N THR A 156 5.58 -0.72 -19.63
CA THR A 156 6.52 0.39 -19.44
C THR A 156 7.94 -0.08 -19.71
N THR A 157 8.79 0.87 -20.06
CA THR A 157 10.21 0.63 -20.28
C THR A 157 10.94 0.66 -18.94
N PHE A 158 11.78 -0.33 -18.68
CA PHE A 158 12.73 -0.36 -17.58
C PHE A 158 14.16 -0.32 -18.12
N CYS A 159 15.07 0.29 -17.35
CA CYS A 159 16.50 0.24 -17.63
C CYS A 159 17.12 -0.94 -16.87
N LEU A 160 17.88 -1.76 -17.59
CA LEU A 160 18.75 -2.80 -17.05
C LEU A 160 19.97 -2.10 -16.42
N GLY A 161 20.05 -2.15 -15.09
CA GLY A 161 21.18 -1.66 -14.29
C GLY A 161 22.17 -2.75 -13.97
#